data_AF-A0A538B1Z8-F1
#
_entry.id   AF-A0A538B1Z8-F1
#
_cell.length_a   1.000
_cell.length_b   1.000
_cell.length_c   1.000
_cell.angle_alpha   90.00
_cell.angle_beta   90.00
_cell.angle_gamma   90.00
#
_symmetry.space_group_name_H-M   'P 1'
#
loop_
_entity.id
_entity.type
_entity.pdbx_description
1 polymer ?
#
loop_
_entity_poly.entity_id
_entity_poly.type
_entity_poly.pdbx_seq_one_letter_code
_entity_poly.pdbx_strand_id
1 'polypeptide(L)'
;MTVRRVSILVGLSFTLATLAISAPAGAVSAESKVTVGSPVTPYLPNGSNEPAIAMDANHPAVLAAGANDLVDNAPCQGSNCNLTPDIGISGVYFSFDSGATWTQPTYTGLTAQNGTTHVGPIHTLPNYFEHGMSSHGDPALAFGPKPGPNGFSWTNGSRLYYADLAFPLSTSPGFKGA
;
A
#
# COMPACT_ATOMS: atom_id res chain seq x y z
N MET A 1 30.95 -22.68 -84.62
CA MET A 1 31.53 -22.73 -83.26
C MET A 1 30.94 -21.60 -82.44
N THR A 2 29.75 -21.85 -81.87
CA THR A 2 29.48 -22.01 -80.42
C THR A 2 29.49 -20.69 -79.64
N VAL A 3 28.29 -20.11 -79.53
CA VAL A 3 27.92 -19.02 -78.62
C VAL A 3 28.02 -19.52 -77.18
N ARG A 4 28.87 -18.89 -76.35
CA ARG A 4 29.00 -19.22 -74.93
C ARG A 4 28.04 -18.32 -74.14
N ARG A 5 26.96 -18.93 -73.63
CA ARG A 5 25.95 -18.28 -72.80
C ARG A 5 26.55 -17.85 -71.47
N VAL A 6 26.38 -16.58 -71.12
CA VAL A 6 26.67 -16.02 -69.80
C VAL A 6 25.50 -16.39 -68.90
N SER A 7 25.73 -17.28 -67.93
CA SER A 7 24.73 -17.63 -66.92
C SER A 7 24.85 -16.65 -65.76
N ILE A 8 23.96 -15.65 -65.73
CA ILE A 8 23.73 -14.78 -64.56
C ILE A 8 22.90 -15.61 -63.57
N LEU A 9 23.54 -16.09 -62.50
CA LEU A 9 22.84 -16.64 -61.33
C LEU A 9 22.45 -15.47 -60.42
N VAL A 10 21.20 -15.03 -60.55
CA VAL A 10 20.54 -14.15 -59.57
C VAL A 10 20.26 -15.00 -58.33
N GLY A 11 21.08 -14.82 -57.29
CA GLY A 11 20.79 -15.38 -55.97
C GLY A 11 19.64 -14.62 -55.33
N LEU A 12 18.45 -15.23 -55.31
CA LEU A 12 17.30 -14.71 -54.57
C LEU A 12 17.55 -14.95 -53.07
N SER A 13 18.11 -13.95 -52.38
CA SER A 13 18.22 -13.95 -50.92
C SER A 13 16.82 -13.77 -50.33
N PHE A 14 16.19 -14.87 -49.91
CA PHE A 14 14.97 -14.84 -49.10
C PHE A 14 15.34 -14.36 -47.69
N THR A 15 15.23 -13.06 -47.43
CA THR A 15 15.26 -12.53 -46.06
C THR A 15 13.95 -12.94 -45.39
N LEU A 16 13.99 -14.02 -44.63
CA LEU A 16 12.91 -14.42 -43.74
C LEU A 16 12.85 -13.39 -42.60
N ALA A 17 12.02 -12.36 -42.77
CA ALA A 17 11.72 -11.42 -41.69
C ALA A 17 10.96 -12.18 -40.61
N THR A 18 11.68 -12.67 -39.60
CA THR A 18 11.10 -13.18 -38.36
C THR A 18 10.37 -12.01 -37.70
N LEU A 19 9.06 -11.95 -37.89
CA LEU A 19 8.17 -11.15 -37.06
C LEU A 19 8.26 -11.75 -35.65
N ALA A 20 9.17 -11.23 -34.83
CA ALA A 20 9.13 -11.44 -33.40
C ALA A 20 7.80 -10.82 -32.94
N ILE A 21 6.78 -11.65 -32.82
CA ILE A 21 5.58 -11.32 -32.07
C ILE A 21 6.09 -11.12 -30.65
N SER A 22 6.25 -9.87 -30.24
CA SER A 22 6.35 -9.51 -28.83
C SER A 22 5.07 -10.03 -28.21
N ALA A 23 5.12 -11.24 -27.65
CA ALA A 23 4.06 -11.69 -26.77
C ALA A 23 3.89 -10.58 -25.73
N PRO A 24 2.68 -10.07 -25.49
CA PRO A 24 2.50 -9.23 -24.32
C PRO A 24 2.98 -10.12 -23.17
N ALA A 25 4.00 -9.66 -22.44
CA ALA A 25 4.31 -10.24 -21.15
C ALA A 25 3.03 -10.07 -20.35
N GLY A 26 2.22 -11.12 -20.34
CA GLY A 26 0.99 -11.18 -19.57
C GLY A 26 1.44 -11.08 -18.13
N ALA A 27 1.43 -9.85 -17.60
CA ALA A 27 1.44 -9.62 -16.18
C ALA A 27 0.08 -10.13 -15.67
N VAL A 28 -0.04 -11.45 -15.58
CA VAL A 28 -0.94 -12.07 -14.63
C VAL A 28 -0.28 -11.80 -13.28
N SER A 29 -0.41 -10.55 -12.80
CA SER A 29 -0.14 -10.29 -11.40
C SER A 29 -1.20 -11.10 -10.67
N ALA A 30 -0.80 -12.17 -10.00
CA ALA A 30 -1.68 -12.80 -9.04
C ALA A 30 -2.19 -11.70 -8.10
N GLU A 31 -3.50 -11.63 -7.92
CA GLU A 31 -4.10 -10.74 -6.92
C GLU A 31 -3.43 -11.02 -5.57
N SER A 32 -2.80 -10.02 -4.96
CA SER A 32 -2.16 -10.16 -3.65
C SER A 32 -3.08 -9.63 -2.55
N LYS A 33 -3.13 -10.35 -1.43
CA LYS A 33 -3.75 -9.83 -0.21
C LYS A 33 -2.93 -8.63 0.29
N VAL A 34 -3.61 -7.50 0.54
CA VAL A 34 -3.00 -6.27 1.06
C VAL A 34 -3.01 -6.25 2.60
N THR A 35 -4.12 -6.69 3.21
CA THR A 35 -4.32 -6.78 4.66
C THR A 35 -3.55 -7.97 5.25
N VAL A 36 -2.24 -7.80 5.44
CA VAL A 36 -1.32 -8.89 5.79
C VAL A 36 -0.98 -9.00 7.28
N GLY A 37 -1.26 -7.96 8.10
CA GLY A 37 -0.95 -7.97 9.53
C GLY A 37 -2.04 -8.56 10.42
N SER A 38 -3.28 -8.68 9.94
CA SER A 38 -4.38 -9.23 10.75
C SER A 38 -4.22 -10.74 10.98
N PRO A 39 -4.41 -11.24 12.22
CA PRO A 39 -4.39 -12.67 12.50
C PRO A 39 -5.53 -13.42 11.78
N VAL A 40 -5.33 -14.69 11.47
CA VAL A 40 -6.30 -15.48 10.68
C VAL A 40 -7.58 -15.79 11.46
N THR A 41 -7.48 -16.01 12.78
CA THR A 41 -8.60 -16.24 13.71
C THR A 41 -8.18 -15.88 15.15
N PRO A 42 -9.11 -15.61 16.09
CA PRO A 42 -10.50 -15.20 15.88
C PRO A 42 -10.52 -13.68 15.63
N TYR A 43 -10.15 -13.30 14.42
CA TYR A 43 -10.22 -11.92 13.98
C TYR A 43 -11.41 -11.74 13.05
N LEU A 44 -11.93 -10.51 12.98
CA LEU A 44 -13.08 -10.14 12.18
C LEU A 44 -13.01 -10.70 10.75
N PRO A 45 -13.93 -11.58 10.33
CA PRO A 45 -14.21 -11.74 8.91
C PRO A 45 -14.74 -10.37 8.43
N ASN A 46 -13.97 -9.67 7.61
CA ASN A 46 -14.24 -8.31 7.09
C ASN A 46 -13.86 -7.11 7.99
N GLY A 47 -12.86 -7.24 8.88
CA GLY A 47 -12.35 -6.11 9.67
C GLY A 47 -11.57 -5.06 8.87
N SER A 48 -11.83 -4.92 7.56
CA SER A 48 -11.27 -3.85 6.75
C SER A 48 -12.26 -3.31 5.73
N ASN A 49 -12.33 -1.99 5.60
CA ASN A 49 -13.23 -1.29 4.67
C ASN A 49 -12.61 0.05 4.23
N GLU A 50 -13.31 0.76 3.33
CA GLU A 50 -12.90 2.09 2.81
C GLU A 50 -11.43 2.14 2.32
N PRO A 51 -11.05 1.28 1.35
CA PRO A 51 -9.66 1.22 0.91
C PRO A 51 -9.28 2.42 0.04
N ALA A 52 -8.02 2.83 0.16
CA ALA A 52 -7.37 3.76 -0.75
C ALA A 52 -5.97 3.25 -1.13
N ILE A 53 -5.48 3.64 -2.31
CA ILE A 53 -4.16 3.26 -2.82
C ILE A 53 -3.52 4.44 -3.55
N ALA A 54 -2.20 4.57 -3.40
CA ALA A 54 -1.39 5.54 -4.12
C ALA A 54 -0.12 4.86 -4.66
N MET A 55 0.29 5.26 -5.85
CA MET A 55 1.54 4.87 -6.49
C MET A 55 2.49 6.07 -6.52
N ASP A 56 3.77 5.86 -6.26
CA ASP A 56 4.78 6.89 -6.49
C ASP A 56 5.07 7.00 -8.00
N ALA A 57 4.67 8.11 -8.62
CA ALA A 57 4.90 8.33 -10.04
C ALA A 57 6.40 8.35 -10.44
N ASN A 58 7.31 8.69 -9.51
CA ASN A 58 8.75 8.66 -9.77
C ASN A 58 9.39 7.29 -9.49
N HIS A 59 8.68 6.41 -8.79
CA HIS A 59 9.11 5.04 -8.49
C HIS A 59 7.90 4.08 -8.62
N PRO A 60 7.47 3.73 -9.84
CA PRO A 60 6.19 3.03 -10.05
C PRO A 60 6.04 1.65 -9.38
N ALA A 61 7.14 1.06 -8.90
CA ALA A 61 7.12 -0.16 -8.09
C ALA A 61 6.70 0.08 -6.63
N VAL A 62 6.73 1.33 -6.17
CA VAL A 62 6.38 1.74 -4.80
C VAL A 62 4.89 2.09 -4.75
N LEU A 63 4.16 1.28 -4.00
CA LEU A 63 2.74 1.47 -3.71
C LEU A 63 2.56 1.63 -2.20
N ALA A 64 1.61 2.48 -1.82
CA ALA A 64 1.09 2.54 -0.48
C ALA A 64 -0.43 2.37 -0.53
N ALA A 65 -0.98 1.60 0.39
CA ALA A 65 -2.40 1.46 0.58
C ALA A 65 -2.77 1.86 2.00
N GLY A 66 -4.01 2.31 2.17
CA GLY A 66 -4.65 2.50 3.45
C GLY A 66 -6.03 1.86 3.44
N ALA A 67 -6.53 1.55 4.61
CA ALA A 67 -7.89 1.08 4.82
C ALA A 67 -8.27 1.37 6.26
N ASN A 68 -9.57 1.38 6.54
CA ASN A 68 -10.01 1.11 7.90
C ASN A 68 -9.59 -0.33 8.18
N ASP A 69 -8.80 -0.57 9.22
CA ASP A 69 -8.27 -1.88 9.61
C ASP A 69 -8.39 -2.02 11.11
N LEU A 70 -9.21 -2.97 11.54
CA LEU A 70 -9.52 -3.20 12.95
C LEU A 70 -8.43 -4.03 13.63
N VAL A 71 -7.26 -4.21 13.00
CA VAL A 71 -6.20 -5.16 13.40
C VAL A 71 -5.81 -4.99 14.85
N ASP A 72 -5.83 -3.76 15.37
CA ASP A 72 -5.44 -3.45 16.74
C ASP A 72 -6.60 -3.52 17.74
N ASN A 73 -7.85 -3.73 17.29
CA ASN A 73 -9.03 -3.78 18.15
C ASN A 73 -9.13 -5.09 18.94
N ALA A 74 -9.95 -5.07 19.99
CA ALA A 74 -10.29 -6.28 20.72
C ALA A 74 -10.94 -7.34 19.81
N PRO A 75 -10.64 -8.64 20.02
CA PRO A 75 -11.32 -9.72 19.30
C PRO A 75 -12.83 -9.69 19.51
N CYS A 76 -13.59 -10.15 18.51
CA CYS A 76 -15.04 -10.26 18.65
C CYS A 76 -15.43 -11.22 19.78
N GLN A 77 -16.48 -10.86 20.51
CA GLN A 77 -17.14 -11.73 21.48
C GLN A 77 -18.43 -12.28 20.87
N GLY A 78 -18.34 -13.44 20.22
CA GLY A 78 -19.44 -14.00 19.43
C GLY A 78 -19.75 -13.10 18.23
N SER A 79 -20.97 -12.56 18.16
CA SER A 79 -21.39 -11.60 17.13
C SER A 79 -21.12 -10.14 17.50
N ASN A 80 -20.62 -9.85 18.71
CA ASN A 80 -20.29 -8.51 19.12
C ASN A 80 -18.86 -8.16 18.67
N CYS A 81 -18.76 -7.19 17.78
CA CYS A 81 -17.55 -6.81 17.06
C CYS A 81 -17.36 -5.28 17.09
N ASN A 82 -17.79 -4.64 18.18
CA ASN A 82 -17.71 -3.19 18.33
C ASN A 82 -16.26 -2.71 18.33
N LEU A 83 -16.06 -1.48 17.82
CA LEU A 83 -14.79 -0.79 17.96
C LEU A 83 -14.44 -0.67 19.45
N THR A 84 -13.19 -0.98 19.77
CA THR A 84 -12.65 -0.73 21.11
C THR A 84 -12.40 0.77 21.23
N PRO A 85 -12.92 1.45 22.27
CA PRO A 85 -12.69 2.87 22.45
C PRO A 85 -11.20 3.20 22.39
N ASP A 86 -10.90 4.34 21.77
CA ASP A 86 -9.55 4.92 21.63
C ASP A 86 -8.55 4.15 20.75
N ILE A 87 -8.85 2.92 20.33
CA ILE A 87 -7.98 2.14 19.45
C ILE A 87 -8.04 2.66 18.02
N GLY A 88 -6.86 2.93 17.45
CA GLY A 88 -6.73 3.38 16.08
C GLY A 88 -7.20 2.34 15.07
N ILE A 89 -7.75 2.81 13.94
CA ILE A 89 -8.20 1.95 12.84
C ILE A 89 -7.66 2.36 11.47
N SER A 90 -6.74 3.32 11.39
CA SER A 90 -6.14 3.71 10.10
C SER A 90 -4.97 2.80 9.76
N GLY A 91 -5.19 1.80 8.91
CA GLY A 91 -4.15 0.85 8.47
C GLY A 91 -3.26 1.44 7.37
N VAL A 92 -2.00 1.01 7.32
CA VAL A 92 -1.06 1.39 6.24
C VAL A 92 -0.26 0.19 5.74
N TYR A 93 -0.16 0.05 4.43
CA TYR A 93 0.49 -1.08 3.77
C TYR A 93 1.41 -0.58 2.67
N PHE A 94 2.56 -1.24 2.51
CA PHE A 94 3.54 -0.88 1.49
C PHE A 94 3.86 -2.06 0.60
N SER A 95 4.00 -1.78 -0.69
CA SER A 95 4.55 -2.68 -1.69
C SER A 95 5.73 -1.99 -2.35
N PHE A 96 6.80 -2.73 -2.62
CA PHE A 96 8.00 -2.25 -3.33
C PHE A 96 8.29 -3.02 -4.62
N ASP A 97 7.37 -3.89 -5.02
CA ASP A 97 7.46 -4.79 -6.16
C ASP A 97 6.21 -4.73 -7.06
N SER A 98 5.65 -3.53 -7.20
CA SER A 98 4.47 -3.26 -8.05
C SER A 98 3.20 -4.01 -7.62
N GLY A 99 3.06 -4.34 -6.35
CA GLY A 99 1.86 -4.93 -5.74
C GLY A 99 1.90 -6.45 -5.60
N ALA A 100 3.03 -7.08 -5.91
CA ALA A 100 3.19 -8.52 -5.82
C ALA A 100 3.29 -9.01 -4.37
N THR A 101 3.89 -8.21 -3.48
CA THR A 101 3.91 -8.47 -2.04
C THR A 101 3.63 -7.20 -1.23
N TRP A 102 2.95 -7.36 -0.10
CA TRP A 102 2.60 -6.25 0.79
C TRP A 102 3.17 -6.48 2.18
N THR A 103 3.60 -5.39 2.81
CA THR A 103 4.05 -5.35 4.20
C THR A 103 3.21 -4.35 4.97
N GLN A 104 2.70 -4.77 6.13
CA GLN A 104 2.10 -3.88 7.13
C GLN A 104 3.15 -3.61 8.21
N PRO A 105 3.58 -2.36 8.42
CA PRO A 105 4.57 -2.06 9.44
C PRO A 105 4.07 -2.37 10.86
N THR A 106 5.00 -2.43 11.80
CA THR A 106 4.71 -2.49 13.24
C THR A 106 5.20 -1.21 13.89
N TYR A 107 4.32 -0.52 14.60
CA TYR A 107 4.64 0.65 15.39
C TYR A 107 4.29 0.42 16.86
N THR A 108 4.40 1.45 17.69
CA THR A 108 3.94 1.44 19.09
C THR A 108 2.75 2.39 19.24
N GLY A 109 1.77 1.99 20.03
CA GLY A 109 0.58 2.79 20.32
C GLY A 109 -0.43 2.04 21.19
N LEU A 110 -1.68 2.48 21.22
CA LEU A 110 -2.76 1.76 21.92
C LEU A 110 -3.27 0.60 21.09
N THR A 111 -3.31 -0.58 21.69
CA THR A 111 -3.86 -1.81 21.12
C THR A 111 -4.74 -2.52 22.13
N ALA A 112 -5.72 -3.26 21.64
CA ALA A 112 -6.58 -4.14 22.42
C ALA A 112 -6.61 -5.56 21.86
N GLN A 113 -5.67 -5.95 21.00
CA GLN A 113 -5.62 -7.27 20.35
C GLN A 113 -5.75 -8.48 21.28
N ASN A 114 -5.33 -8.35 22.54
CA ASN A 114 -5.43 -9.40 23.56
C ASN A 114 -6.73 -9.31 24.40
N GLY A 115 -7.68 -8.48 24.00
CA GLY A 115 -8.95 -8.22 24.69
C GLY A 115 -8.88 -7.13 25.77
N THR A 116 -7.72 -6.50 26.01
CA THR A 116 -7.56 -5.40 26.97
C THR A 116 -6.74 -4.27 26.37
N THR A 117 -7.22 -3.03 26.49
CA THR A 117 -6.48 -1.86 26.02
C THR A 117 -5.16 -1.68 26.81
N HIS A 118 -4.05 -1.61 26.09
CA HIS A 118 -2.72 -1.35 26.63
C HIS A 118 -1.83 -0.68 25.57
N VAL A 119 -0.69 -0.13 25.99
CA VAL A 119 0.34 0.34 25.05
C VAL A 119 1.16 -0.87 24.59
N GLY A 120 1.32 -1.03 23.29
CA GLY A 120 2.02 -2.16 22.70
C GLY A 120 2.23 -2.00 21.19
N PRO A 121 2.62 -3.09 20.51
CA PRO A 121 2.70 -3.13 19.06
C PRO A 121 1.35 -2.82 18.41
N ILE A 122 1.36 -1.95 17.40
CA ILE A 122 0.20 -1.64 16.55
C ILE A 122 0.55 -1.83 15.08
N HIS A 123 -0.47 -2.09 14.26
CA HIS A 123 -0.39 -2.20 12.80
C HIS A 123 -1.18 -1.12 12.07
N THR A 124 -1.75 -0.18 12.82
CA THR A 124 -2.34 1.09 12.37
C THR A 124 -1.35 2.26 12.47
N LEU A 125 -1.75 3.46 12.06
CA LEU A 125 -0.88 4.63 12.00
C LEU A 125 -0.30 5.03 13.38
N PRO A 126 1.00 5.37 13.44
CA PRO A 126 1.66 5.80 14.66
C PRO A 126 1.41 7.27 14.99
N ASN A 127 1.84 7.71 16.18
CA ASN A 127 1.86 9.09 16.68
C ASN A 127 0.51 9.65 17.15
N TYR A 128 -0.62 8.99 16.88
CA TYR A 128 -1.92 9.47 17.37
C TYR A 128 -1.99 9.41 18.91
N PHE A 129 -1.64 8.26 19.49
CA PHE A 129 -1.66 8.05 20.94
C PHE A 129 -0.79 9.07 21.68
N GLU A 130 0.43 9.30 21.19
CA GLU A 130 1.40 10.24 21.75
C GLU A 130 0.90 11.69 21.74
N HIS A 131 -0.01 12.01 20.81
CA HIS A 131 -0.66 13.31 20.70
C HIS A 131 -2.07 13.34 21.31
N GLY A 132 -2.44 12.31 22.08
CA GLY A 132 -3.74 12.24 22.74
C GLY A 132 -4.90 12.12 21.75
N MET A 133 -4.66 11.48 20.61
CA MET A 133 -5.60 11.24 19.51
C MET A 133 -5.72 9.74 19.21
N SER A 134 -6.78 9.38 18.49
CA SER A 134 -7.00 8.07 17.88
C SER A 134 -7.27 8.26 16.39
N SER A 135 -6.58 7.48 15.54
CA SER A 135 -6.79 7.45 14.09
C SER A 135 -8.10 6.70 13.77
N HIS A 136 -8.96 7.23 12.91
CA HIS A 136 -10.34 6.76 12.74
C HIS A 136 -10.72 6.41 11.29
N GLY A 137 -9.74 6.11 10.44
CA GLY A 137 -10.01 5.61 9.10
C GLY A 137 -10.21 6.69 8.05
N ASP A 138 -10.97 6.40 7.00
CA ASP A 138 -11.15 7.24 5.80
C ASP A 138 -9.82 7.64 5.14
N PRO A 139 -9.02 6.65 4.69
CA PRO A 139 -7.70 6.91 4.14
C PRO A 139 -7.76 7.74 2.86
N ALA A 140 -6.98 8.82 2.81
CA ALA A 140 -6.63 9.55 1.60
C ALA A 140 -5.11 9.59 1.44
N LEU A 141 -4.61 8.93 0.39
CA LEU A 141 -3.18 8.77 0.14
C LEU A 141 -2.76 9.47 -1.14
N ALA A 142 -1.60 10.11 -1.10
CA ALA A 142 -0.94 10.64 -2.29
C ALA A 142 0.58 10.60 -2.13
N PHE A 143 1.29 10.25 -3.21
CA PHE A 143 2.71 10.55 -3.31
C PHE A 143 2.91 11.95 -3.90
N GLY A 144 3.72 12.76 -3.23
CA GLY A 144 4.02 14.11 -3.64
C GLY A 144 5.50 14.46 -3.44
N PRO A 145 5.93 15.64 -3.91
CA PRO A 145 7.29 16.12 -3.68
C PRO A 145 7.57 16.22 -2.18
N LYS A 146 8.77 15.86 -1.74
CA LYS A 146 9.16 16.00 -0.33
C LYS A 146 9.45 17.49 -0.01
N PRO A 147 8.99 18.01 1.16
CA PRO A 147 9.37 19.36 1.58
C PRO A 147 10.84 19.40 1.97
N GLY A 148 11.49 20.52 1.66
CA GLY A 148 12.84 20.87 2.10
C GLY A 148 12.94 22.35 2.45
N PRO A 149 14.15 22.87 2.70
CA PRO A 149 14.36 24.27 3.11
C PRO A 149 13.77 25.31 2.15
N ASN A 150 13.67 24.98 0.86
CA ASN A 150 13.14 25.84 -0.20
C ASN A 150 11.71 25.47 -0.65
N GLY A 151 10.98 24.69 0.16
CA GLY A 151 9.63 24.23 -0.13
C GLY A 151 9.56 22.82 -0.73
N PHE A 152 8.41 22.49 -1.33
CA PHE A 152 8.14 21.19 -1.93
C PHE A 152 8.88 21.05 -3.27
N SER A 153 9.70 20.00 -3.42
CA SER A 153 10.36 19.69 -4.69
C SER A 153 10.59 18.18 -4.85
N TRP A 154 10.41 17.66 -6.06
CA TRP A 154 10.75 16.27 -6.39
C TRP A 154 12.24 15.97 -6.26
N THR A 155 13.11 16.99 -6.37
CA THR A 155 14.55 16.85 -6.13
C THR A 155 14.89 16.50 -4.68
N ASN A 156 13.98 16.78 -3.73
CA ASN A 156 14.11 16.33 -2.34
C ASN A 156 13.71 14.84 -2.16
N GLY A 157 13.19 14.20 -3.22
CA GLY A 157 12.61 12.87 -3.22
C GLY A 157 11.08 12.88 -3.20
N SER A 158 10.49 11.69 -3.31
CA SER A 158 9.06 11.45 -3.12
C SER A 158 8.73 11.27 -1.64
N ARG A 159 7.52 11.67 -1.25
CA ARG A 159 6.96 11.47 0.09
C ARG A 159 5.52 10.99 -0.01
N LEU A 160 5.16 9.98 0.78
CA LEU A 160 3.76 9.63 1.03
C LEU A 160 3.13 10.66 1.98
N TYR A 161 1.98 11.20 1.57
CA TYR A 161 1.06 11.96 2.40
C TYR A 161 -0.15 11.08 2.66
N TYR A 162 -0.49 10.93 3.94
CA TYR A 162 -1.64 10.19 4.40
C TYR A 162 -2.52 11.16 5.19
N ALA A 163 -3.80 11.23 4.84
CA ALA A 163 -4.82 11.90 5.61
C ALA A 163 -5.91 10.88 6.01
N ASP A 164 -6.53 11.14 7.15
CA ASP A 164 -7.51 10.25 7.78
C ASP A 164 -8.44 11.08 8.68
N LEU A 165 -9.54 10.47 9.15
CA LEU A 165 -10.29 11.01 10.28
C LEU A 165 -9.57 10.72 11.59
N ALA A 166 -9.68 11.61 12.55
CA ALA A 166 -9.07 11.44 13.86
C ALA A 166 -9.90 12.10 14.96
N PHE A 167 -9.90 11.49 16.14
CA PHE A 167 -10.62 12.00 17.31
C PHE A 167 -9.72 12.04 18.55
N PRO A 168 -9.96 12.95 19.50
CA PRO A 168 -9.31 12.90 20.81
C PRO A 168 -9.54 11.55 21.49
N LEU A 169 -8.54 11.07 22.24
CA LEU A 169 -8.75 9.96 23.17
C LEU A 169 -9.81 10.36 24.21
N SER A 170 -10.58 9.42 24.71
CA SER A 170 -11.59 9.65 25.76
C SER A 170 -11.02 10.31 27.02
N THR A 171 -9.73 10.13 27.28
CA THR A 171 -8.99 10.70 28.42
C THR A 171 -8.22 11.98 28.09
N SER A 172 -8.35 12.52 26.87
CA SER A 172 -7.56 13.63 26.35
C SER A 172 -8.46 14.71 25.75
N PRO A 173 -8.15 16.01 25.96
CA PRO A 173 -8.82 17.08 25.22
C PRO A 173 -8.44 17.09 23.73
N GLY A 174 -7.48 16.27 23.31
CA GLY A 174 -6.99 16.16 21.94
C GLY A 174 -5.90 17.16 21.59
N PHE A 175 -5.33 16.98 20.41
CA PHE A 175 -4.39 17.92 19.81
C PHE A 175 -5.12 19.19 19.36
N LYS A 176 -4.66 20.35 19.85
CA LYS A 176 -5.30 21.65 19.56
C LYS A 176 -4.97 22.24 18.18
N GLY A 177 -4.14 21.57 17.39
CA GLY A 177 -3.50 22.20 16.24
C GLY A 177 -2.25 22.99 16.65
N ALA A 178 -1.47 23.41 15.63
CA ALA A 178 -0.43 24.41 15.76
C ALA A 178 -0.97 25.78 15.33
#